data_AF-W6ZR84-F1
#
_entry.id   AF-W6ZR84-F1
#
_cell.length_a   1.000
_cell.length_b   1.000
_cell.length_c   1.000
_cell.angle_alpha   90.00
_cell.angle_beta   90.00
_cell.angle_gamma   90.00
#
_symmetry.space_group_name_H-M   'P 1'
#
loop_
_entity.id
_entity.type
_entity.pdbx_description
1 polymer ?
#
loop_
_entity_poly.entity_id
_entity_poly.type
_entity_poly.pdbx_seq_one_letter_code
_entity_poly.pdbx_strand_id
1 'polypeptide(L)'
;MLVTTSHSLPRLLVLPVFLFICGAFFFFPRQYHGSAAIHIPILTGKNLTAASSTFDKSVQEFWSDLATALVDAQPQCEPLQLDDEGFDDIVKFKPLEPHRTHPDRLVNFTKNEELALFRAHYTMRSSAKELASKVPFAQGTTGIVTTANAMYMPIFLVSLRLLRKTGCDLPMEVFIDDWSKYDATVCETVLPSLNARCVVLSNIYETAANAKPPSHYQYKAFAILFSSFQHVLFLDSDAFPSQDPKGLFSVAPYTTHGLVTWPDFWAQTISAHFYHIAAIPEVPSQSRLSTESGQLLMNKDLHRETLLMMVYYNYYGPDFYYILFSQGAPGAGDKETFTQAALAVGLPFYQVRTTPMALGRFLNGTYEGTAIAQADPRLDYQYLPPMRNHIHDQALWQDKDLVSQSQRNKPRTAPSKPIPLFIHQNNLKLDPAYVLNDKRPFDMEGHSHRLWGKKEDMQKQLGYDVEQRMWEVVVEEGCREDARGEKCRKLRGWYRDVFGQVEVDMPLRS
;
A
#
# COMPACT_ATOMS: atom_id res chain seq x y z
N MET A 1 -47.56 10.59 -60.18
CA MET A 1 -46.70 9.50 -59.64
C MET A 1 -45.85 10.08 -58.54
N LEU A 2 -46.16 9.79 -57.27
CA LEU A 2 -45.21 9.93 -56.17
C LEU A 2 -45.61 8.89 -55.13
N VAL A 3 -44.77 7.87 -55.05
CA VAL A 3 -44.92 6.68 -54.21
C VAL A 3 -44.60 7.07 -52.77
N THR A 4 -45.53 6.79 -51.86
CA THR A 4 -45.30 6.78 -50.43
C THR A 4 -44.69 5.45 -50.02
N THR A 5 -43.48 5.44 -49.46
CA THR A 5 -42.98 4.31 -48.66
C THR A 5 -42.62 4.82 -47.26
N SER A 6 -43.40 4.32 -46.30
CA SER A 6 -43.16 4.48 -44.86
C SER A 6 -42.23 3.37 -44.38
N HIS A 7 -41.06 3.72 -43.85
CA HIS A 7 -40.32 2.84 -42.94
C HIS A 7 -39.74 3.65 -41.79
N SER A 8 -40.56 3.83 -40.75
CA SER A 8 -40.09 4.20 -39.42
C SER A 8 -39.67 2.94 -38.67
N LEU A 9 -38.36 2.66 -38.65
CA LEU A 9 -37.76 1.79 -37.64
C LEU A 9 -37.98 2.40 -36.25
N PRO A 10 -38.43 1.65 -35.24
CA PRO A 10 -38.74 2.21 -33.93
C PRO A 10 -37.44 2.58 -33.20
N ARG A 11 -37.16 3.88 -33.10
CA ARG A 11 -36.08 4.46 -32.27
C ARG A 11 -36.13 4.06 -30.79
N LEU A 12 -37.17 3.37 -30.34
CA LEU A 12 -37.32 2.89 -28.96
C LEU A 12 -36.48 1.66 -28.58
N LEU A 13 -35.95 0.89 -29.55
CA LEU A 13 -35.10 -0.28 -29.24
C LEU A 13 -33.60 0.03 -29.29
N VAL A 14 -33.18 1.13 -29.92
CA VAL A 14 -31.76 1.48 -30.07
C VAL A 14 -31.17 2.00 -28.77
N LEU A 15 -31.93 2.78 -27.99
CA LEU A 15 -31.51 3.31 -26.68
C LEU A 15 -31.25 2.23 -25.61
N PRO A 16 -32.17 1.27 -25.36
CA PRO A 16 -31.90 0.21 -24.39
C PRO A 16 -30.78 -0.72 -24.86
N VAL A 17 -30.64 -1.02 -26.16
CA VAL A 17 -29.52 -1.82 -26.68
C VAL A 17 -28.20 -1.09 -26.54
N PHE A 18 -28.15 0.23 -26.80
CA PHE A 18 -26.95 1.04 -26.59
C PHE A 18 -26.57 1.12 -25.11
N LEU A 19 -27.54 1.31 -24.22
CA LEU A 19 -27.31 1.29 -22.76
C LEU A 19 -26.89 -0.10 -22.26
N PHE A 20 -27.39 -1.18 -22.85
CA PHE A 20 -27.00 -2.55 -22.51
C PHE A 20 -25.59 -2.87 -23.01
N ILE A 21 -25.21 -2.41 -24.21
CA ILE A 21 -23.86 -2.57 -24.76
C ILE A 21 -22.87 -1.72 -23.96
N CYS A 22 -23.18 -0.45 -23.68
CA CYS A 22 -22.35 0.38 -22.81
C CYS A 22 -22.25 -0.21 -21.40
N GLY A 23 -23.36 -0.67 -20.81
CA GLY A 23 -23.36 -1.34 -19.51
C GLY A 23 -22.52 -2.62 -19.51
N ALA A 24 -22.61 -3.44 -20.55
CA ALA A 24 -21.80 -4.65 -20.66
C ALA A 24 -20.29 -4.34 -20.75
N PHE A 25 -19.87 -3.31 -21.50
CA PHE A 25 -18.46 -2.93 -21.60
C PHE A 25 -17.88 -2.31 -20.31
N PHE A 26 -18.73 -1.68 -19.47
CA PHE A 26 -18.29 -1.11 -18.19
C PHE A 26 -18.35 -2.08 -17.01
N PHE A 27 -19.19 -3.13 -17.06
CA PHE A 27 -19.41 -4.04 -15.93
C PHE A 27 -18.86 -5.46 -16.11
N PHE A 28 -18.52 -5.91 -17.32
CA PHE A 28 -17.81 -7.18 -17.47
C PHE A 28 -16.30 -6.96 -17.30
N PRO A 29 -15.65 -7.57 -16.29
CA PRO A 29 -14.20 -7.50 -16.16
C PRO A 29 -13.55 -7.97 -17.47
N ARG A 30 -12.51 -7.26 -17.94
CA ARG A 30 -11.69 -7.73 -19.07
C ARG A 30 -11.18 -9.12 -18.71
N GLN A 31 -11.74 -10.14 -19.36
CA GLN A 31 -11.31 -11.50 -19.15
C GLN A 31 -10.01 -11.72 -19.94
N TYR A 32 -8.89 -11.72 -19.24
CA TYR A 32 -7.63 -12.17 -19.81
C TYR A 32 -7.66 -13.69 -19.88
N HIS A 33 -7.58 -14.25 -21.08
CA HIS A 33 -7.38 -15.69 -21.25
C HIS A 33 -5.88 -15.99 -21.26
N GLY A 34 -5.42 -16.66 -20.20
CA GLY A 34 -4.03 -17.06 -20.04
C GLY A 34 -3.25 -16.14 -19.08
N SER A 35 -2.47 -16.78 -18.21
CA SER A 35 -1.43 -16.17 -17.38
C SER A 35 -0.15 -16.95 -17.65
N ALA A 36 1.03 -16.32 -17.56
CA ALA A 36 2.26 -17.09 -17.34
C ALA A 36 2.12 -17.74 -15.96
N ALA A 37 1.64 -18.99 -15.93
CA ALA A 37 1.39 -19.71 -14.69
C ALA A 37 2.74 -20.00 -14.04
N ILE A 38 2.98 -19.38 -12.89
CA ILE A 38 4.13 -19.72 -12.06
C ILE A 38 3.75 -20.97 -11.28
N HIS A 39 4.55 -22.04 -11.40
CA HIS A 39 4.43 -23.16 -10.49
C HIS A 39 5.11 -22.76 -9.18
N ILE A 40 4.39 -22.71 -8.06
CA ILE A 40 5.03 -22.54 -6.74
C ILE A 40 5.42 -23.93 -6.25
N PRO A 41 6.70 -24.34 -6.28
CA PRO A 41 7.11 -25.52 -5.55
C PRO A 41 6.87 -25.30 -4.05
N ILE A 42 6.36 -26.33 -3.36
CA ILE A 42 6.42 -26.41 -1.90
C ILE A 42 7.91 -26.56 -1.56
N LEU A 43 8.59 -25.44 -1.32
CA LEU A 43 10.02 -25.45 -1.03
C LEU A 43 10.22 -25.67 0.46
N THR A 44 10.55 -26.91 0.83
CA THR A 44 11.08 -27.27 2.15
C THR A 44 12.50 -27.81 1.95
N GLY A 45 13.52 -27.17 2.53
CA GLY A 45 14.90 -27.64 2.43
C GLY A 45 15.96 -26.54 2.46
N LYS A 46 17.22 -26.94 2.27
CA LYS A 46 18.37 -26.04 2.11
C LYS A 46 18.31 -25.34 0.75
N ASN A 47 18.79 -24.09 0.66
CA ASN A 47 18.81 -23.25 -0.55
C ASN A 47 17.42 -22.73 -0.96
N LEU A 48 16.57 -22.42 0.02
CA LEU A 48 15.24 -21.88 -0.22
C LEU A 48 15.31 -20.55 -0.98
N THR A 49 16.27 -19.69 -0.64
CA THR A 49 16.43 -18.38 -1.29
C THR A 49 16.81 -18.54 -2.75
N ALA A 50 17.79 -19.40 -3.06
CA ALA A 50 18.20 -19.64 -4.44
C ALA A 50 17.05 -20.21 -5.28
N ALA A 51 16.28 -21.17 -4.73
CA ALA A 51 15.12 -21.73 -5.40
C ALA A 51 14.00 -20.68 -5.60
N SER A 52 13.74 -19.84 -4.59
CA SER A 52 12.74 -18.77 -4.66
C SER A 52 13.16 -17.61 -5.56
N SER A 53 14.45 -17.48 -5.84
CA SER A 53 15.04 -16.48 -6.75
C SER A 53 15.34 -17.06 -8.14
N THR A 54 14.81 -18.26 -8.44
CA THR A 54 14.86 -18.86 -9.77
C THR A 54 13.57 -18.51 -10.48
N PHE A 55 13.68 -17.68 -11.51
CA PHE A 55 12.54 -17.24 -12.30
C PHE A 55 12.46 -18.05 -13.59
N ASP A 56 11.31 -18.66 -13.85
CA ASP A 56 11.09 -19.46 -15.05
C ASP A 56 11.28 -18.62 -16.32
N LYS A 57 11.57 -19.31 -17.43
CA LYS A 57 11.83 -18.65 -18.73
C LYS A 57 10.71 -17.70 -19.15
N SER A 58 9.45 -18.05 -18.88
CA SER A 58 8.29 -17.19 -19.17
C SER A 58 8.31 -15.86 -18.41
N VAL A 59 8.80 -15.86 -17.17
CA VAL A 59 8.95 -14.65 -16.35
C VAL A 59 10.08 -13.78 -16.88
N GLN A 60 11.20 -14.40 -17.29
CA GLN A 60 12.33 -13.69 -17.91
C GLN A 60 11.95 -13.09 -19.27
N GLU A 61 11.21 -13.82 -20.11
CA GLU A 61 10.68 -13.34 -21.39
C GLU A 61 9.70 -12.18 -21.17
N PHE A 62 8.78 -12.32 -20.21
CA PHE A 62 7.88 -11.22 -19.81
C PHE A 62 8.65 -9.99 -19.34
N TRP A 63 9.67 -10.16 -18.50
CA TRP A 63 10.47 -9.03 -18.03
C TRP A 63 11.23 -8.36 -19.18
N SER A 64 11.80 -9.13 -20.11
CA SER A 64 12.45 -8.59 -21.30
C SER A 64 11.49 -7.75 -22.15
N ASP A 65 10.27 -8.24 -22.36
CA ASP A 65 9.22 -7.50 -23.10
C ASP A 65 8.84 -6.21 -22.36
N LEU A 66 8.62 -6.28 -21.04
CA LEU A 66 8.27 -5.12 -20.23
C LEU A 66 9.40 -4.09 -20.16
N ALA A 67 10.65 -4.53 -19.99
CA ALA A 67 11.83 -3.67 -19.99
C ALA A 67 11.96 -2.90 -21.31
N THR A 68 11.70 -3.57 -22.43
CA THR A 68 11.67 -2.93 -23.76
C THR A 68 10.56 -1.89 -23.81
N ALA A 69 9.34 -2.23 -23.38
CA ALA A 69 8.22 -1.29 -23.34
C ALA A 69 8.48 -0.06 -22.44
N LEU A 70 9.17 -0.25 -21.31
CA LEU A 70 9.58 0.85 -20.43
C LEU A 70 10.52 1.81 -21.17
N VAL A 71 11.56 1.28 -21.82
CA VAL A 71 12.54 2.07 -22.59
C VAL A 71 11.87 2.80 -23.77
N ASP A 72 11.02 2.11 -24.53
CA ASP A 72 10.28 2.70 -25.65
C ASP A 72 9.31 3.80 -25.20
N ALA A 73 8.81 3.71 -23.97
CA ALA A 73 7.93 4.69 -23.33
C ALA A 73 8.67 5.72 -22.47
N GLN A 74 9.97 5.90 -22.66
CA GLN A 74 10.72 6.96 -21.97
C GLN A 74 10.21 8.36 -22.38
N PRO A 75 9.86 9.24 -21.42
CA PRO A 75 9.56 10.64 -21.71
C PRO A 75 10.71 11.32 -22.47
N GLN A 76 10.39 11.93 -23.62
CA GLN A 76 11.36 12.60 -24.49
C GLN A 76 11.47 14.09 -24.14
N CYS A 77 11.78 14.38 -22.88
CA CYS A 77 12.02 15.72 -22.35
C CYS A 77 12.97 15.64 -21.14
N GLU A 78 13.48 16.80 -20.71
CA GLU A 78 14.31 16.89 -19.51
C GLU A 78 13.51 16.52 -18.24
N PRO A 79 14.18 16.04 -17.17
CA PRO A 79 13.56 15.81 -15.87
C PRO A 79 12.77 17.04 -15.40
N LEU A 80 11.60 16.79 -14.82
CA LEU A 80 10.75 17.86 -14.32
C LEU A 80 11.39 18.53 -13.10
N GLN A 81 11.02 19.80 -12.90
CA GLN A 81 11.52 20.59 -11.79
C GLN A 81 10.36 21.25 -11.07
N LEU A 82 10.53 21.44 -9.76
CA LEU A 82 9.60 22.18 -8.93
C LEU A 82 10.18 23.55 -8.61
N ASP A 83 9.31 24.50 -8.34
CA ASP A 83 9.74 25.76 -7.74
C ASP A 83 10.26 25.52 -6.32
N ASP A 84 11.23 26.33 -5.91
CA ASP A 84 11.69 26.36 -4.52
C ASP A 84 10.74 27.20 -3.65
N GLU A 85 9.85 27.98 -4.26
CA GLU A 85 8.84 28.81 -3.59
C GLU A 85 7.58 27.98 -3.25
N GLY A 86 6.82 28.38 -2.22
CA GLY A 86 5.52 27.76 -1.89
C GLY A 86 5.56 26.38 -1.22
N PHE A 87 6.74 25.83 -0.89
CA PHE A 87 6.86 24.57 -0.13
C PHE A 87 6.10 24.63 1.21
N ASP A 88 6.21 25.76 1.93
CA ASP A 88 5.50 25.99 3.20
C ASP A 88 3.98 25.90 3.06
N ASP A 89 3.42 26.29 1.91
CA ASP A 89 1.98 26.25 1.66
C ASP A 89 1.50 24.82 1.41
N ILE A 90 2.35 23.94 0.86
CA ILE A 90 2.06 22.51 0.75
C ILE A 90 2.10 21.82 2.12
N VAL A 91 3.07 22.18 2.98
CA VAL A 91 3.11 21.64 4.35
C VAL A 91 1.86 22.05 5.13
N LYS A 92 1.31 23.24 4.84
CA LYS A 92 0.05 23.74 5.40
C LYS A 92 -1.19 23.32 4.59
N PHE A 93 -1.03 22.49 3.56
CA PHE A 93 -2.14 22.06 2.71
C PHE A 93 -3.11 21.20 3.53
N LYS A 94 -4.28 21.78 3.80
CA LYS A 94 -5.29 21.16 4.64
C LYS A 94 -6.13 20.18 3.82
N PRO A 95 -6.27 18.93 4.29
CA PRO A 95 -6.96 17.94 3.50
C PRO A 95 -8.46 18.22 3.31
N LEU A 96 -8.97 17.91 2.11
CA LEU A 96 -10.40 17.89 1.78
C LEU A 96 -11.09 19.26 1.94
N GLU A 97 -10.37 20.39 1.89
CA GLU A 97 -10.98 21.74 1.96
C GLU A 97 -11.77 22.08 0.67
N PRO A 98 -13.07 22.40 0.74
CA PRO A 98 -13.83 22.77 -0.45
C PRO A 98 -13.18 23.93 -1.24
N HIS A 99 -13.28 23.90 -2.58
CA HIS A 99 -12.85 24.97 -3.49
C HIS A 99 -11.34 25.18 -3.69
N ARG A 100 -10.46 24.29 -3.23
CA ARG A 100 -9.06 24.35 -3.67
C ARG A 100 -8.84 23.67 -5.01
N THR A 101 -7.97 24.25 -5.81
CA THR A 101 -7.47 23.69 -7.07
C THR A 101 -6.30 22.72 -6.80
N HIS A 102 -5.88 22.00 -7.83
CA HIS A 102 -4.60 21.29 -7.81
C HIS A 102 -3.47 22.31 -7.58
N PRO A 103 -2.42 21.97 -6.82
CA PRO A 103 -1.20 22.77 -6.81
C PRO A 103 -0.60 22.79 -8.22
N ASP A 104 0.11 23.86 -8.55
CA ASP A 104 0.81 24.01 -9.83
C ASP A 104 2.20 24.59 -9.56
N ARG A 105 3.17 23.68 -9.36
CA ARG A 105 4.54 24.02 -8.95
C ARG A 105 5.59 23.64 -9.98
N LEU A 106 5.17 23.15 -11.14
CA LEU A 106 6.09 22.68 -12.16
C LEU A 106 6.76 23.90 -12.82
N VAL A 107 8.08 23.94 -12.78
CA VAL A 107 8.87 25.04 -13.36
C VAL A 107 9.24 24.69 -14.80
N ASN A 108 9.14 25.67 -15.69
CA ASN A 108 9.43 25.52 -17.11
C ASN A 108 8.62 24.40 -17.79
N PHE A 109 7.45 24.06 -17.25
CA PHE A 109 6.58 23.04 -17.81
C PHE A 109 5.74 23.62 -18.95
N THR A 110 6.12 23.34 -20.19
CA THR A 110 5.43 23.84 -21.37
C THR A 110 4.59 22.75 -22.02
N LYS A 111 3.85 23.14 -23.07
CA LYS A 111 3.10 22.20 -23.92
C LYS A 111 3.99 21.12 -24.54
N ASN A 112 5.29 21.40 -24.73
CA ASN A 112 6.21 20.42 -25.31
C ASN A 112 6.50 19.28 -24.33
N GLU A 113 6.78 19.59 -23.06
CA GLU A 113 6.97 18.60 -22.00
C GLU A 113 5.69 17.82 -21.75
N GLU A 114 4.54 18.49 -21.67
CA GLU A 114 3.23 17.83 -21.51
C GLU A 114 2.94 16.87 -22.68
N LEU A 115 3.23 17.28 -23.92
CA LEU A 115 3.05 16.43 -25.11
C LEU A 115 4.04 15.26 -25.15
N ALA A 116 5.28 15.45 -24.70
CA ALA A 116 6.28 14.39 -24.61
C ALA A 116 5.85 13.32 -23.60
N LEU A 117 5.39 13.74 -22.42
CA LEU A 117 4.84 12.87 -21.38
C LEU A 117 3.56 12.18 -21.85
N PHE A 118 2.64 12.89 -22.50
CA PHE A 118 1.42 12.31 -23.08
C PHE A 118 1.74 11.18 -24.07
N ARG A 119 2.68 11.38 -24.98
CA ARG A 119 3.07 10.37 -25.97
C ARG A 119 3.71 9.15 -25.30
N ALA A 120 4.66 9.39 -24.40
CA ALA A 120 5.33 8.35 -23.63
C ALA A 120 4.33 7.52 -22.80
N HIS A 121 3.42 8.19 -22.09
CA HIS A 121 2.35 7.56 -21.32
C HIS A 121 1.42 6.73 -22.21
N TYR A 122 0.99 7.27 -23.35
CA TYR A 122 0.15 6.57 -24.30
C TYR A 122 0.82 5.30 -24.84
N THR A 123 2.11 5.38 -25.17
CA THR A 123 2.93 4.21 -25.56
C THR A 123 2.91 3.16 -24.45
N MET A 124 3.27 3.54 -23.22
CA MET A 124 3.28 2.58 -22.10
C MET A 124 1.91 1.96 -21.86
N ARG A 125 0.84 2.76 -21.86
CA ARG A 125 -0.52 2.26 -21.64
C ARG A 125 -0.95 1.28 -22.71
N SER A 126 -0.48 1.46 -23.95
CA SER A 126 -0.73 0.52 -25.05
C SER A 126 0.03 -0.78 -24.82
N SER A 127 1.32 -0.71 -24.50
CA SER A 127 2.13 -1.89 -24.15
C SER A 127 1.59 -2.62 -22.92
N ALA A 128 1.09 -1.91 -21.91
CA ALA A 128 0.48 -2.50 -20.73
C ALA A 128 -0.74 -3.37 -21.08
N LYS A 129 -1.56 -2.96 -22.05
CA LYS A 129 -2.69 -3.77 -22.55
C LYS A 129 -2.20 -5.04 -23.25
N GLU A 130 -1.16 -4.94 -24.06
CA GLU A 130 -0.59 -6.06 -24.81
C GLU A 130 0.10 -7.07 -23.90
N LEU A 131 0.78 -6.60 -22.86
CA LEU A 131 1.54 -7.42 -21.92
C LEU A 131 0.72 -7.93 -20.73
N ALA A 132 -0.50 -7.44 -20.53
CA ALA A 132 -1.33 -7.77 -19.36
C ALA A 132 -1.49 -9.29 -19.15
N SER A 133 -1.82 -10.04 -20.20
CA SER A 133 -2.00 -11.50 -20.14
C SER A 133 -0.71 -12.26 -19.79
N LYS A 134 0.46 -11.64 -19.99
CA LYS A 134 1.76 -12.23 -19.66
C LYS A 134 2.22 -11.95 -18.22
N VAL A 135 1.53 -11.08 -17.47
CA VAL A 135 1.89 -10.77 -16.08
C VAL A 135 1.95 -12.06 -15.25
N PRO A 136 3.09 -12.35 -14.60
CA PRO A 136 3.34 -13.65 -14.01
C PRO A 136 2.81 -13.72 -12.57
N PHE A 137 2.12 -14.83 -12.26
CA PHE A 137 1.74 -15.25 -10.91
C PHE A 137 1.14 -16.66 -10.92
N ALA A 138 1.01 -17.27 -9.75
CA ALA A 138 0.33 -18.53 -9.53
C ALA A 138 -1.15 -18.29 -9.22
N GLN A 139 -2.06 -18.82 -10.04
CA GLN A 139 -3.49 -18.59 -9.87
C GLN A 139 -4.03 -19.11 -8.53
N GLY A 140 -4.95 -18.35 -7.93
CA GLY A 140 -5.63 -18.68 -6.66
C GLY A 140 -4.76 -18.56 -5.41
N THR A 141 -3.48 -18.22 -5.55
CA THR A 141 -2.56 -18.13 -4.42
C THR A 141 -2.68 -16.77 -3.72
N THR A 142 -2.55 -16.79 -2.40
CA THR A 142 -2.61 -15.60 -1.53
C THR A 142 -1.36 -15.55 -0.67
N GLY A 143 -0.75 -14.38 -0.57
CA GLY A 143 0.43 -14.20 0.25
C GLY A 143 0.75 -12.74 0.52
N ILE A 144 1.79 -12.54 1.32
CA ILE A 144 2.25 -11.23 1.76
C ILE A 144 3.58 -10.94 1.07
N VAL A 145 3.78 -9.69 0.66
CA VAL A 145 5.00 -9.24 0.00
C VAL A 145 5.56 -8.08 0.79
N THR A 146 6.88 -8.08 1.00
CA THR A 146 7.60 -6.95 1.61
C THR A 146 8.91 -6.77 0.87
N THR A 147 9.49 -5.59 1.02
CA THR A 147 10.88 -5.33 0.70
C THR A 147 11.65 -5.14 2.02
N ALA A 148 12.88 -5.64 2.08
CA ALA A 148 13.76 -5.40 3.23
C ALA A 148 15.21 -5.35 2.75
N ASN A 149 16.01 -4.52 3.42
CA ASN A 149 17.46 -4.53 3.26
C ASN A 149 18.11 -4.80 4.63
N ALA A 150 19.44 -4.89 4.68
CA ALA A 150 20.16 -5.17 5.92
C ALA A 150 19.84 -4.20 7.07
N MET A 151 19.59 -2.92 6.78
CA MET A 151 19.22 -1.91 7.78
C MET A 151 17.80 -2.12 8.31
N TYR A 152 16.87 -2.50 7.45
CA TYR A 152 15.45 -2.67 7.81
C TYR A 152 15.10 -4.09 8.29
N MET A 153 15.98 -5.08 8.12
CA MET A 153 15.71 -6.47 8.47
C MET A 153 15.37 -6.68 9.96
N PRO A 154 16.07 -6.06 10.93
CA PRO A 154 15.70 -6.19 12.35
C PRO A 154 14.31 -5.62 12.66
N ILE A 155 13.95 -4.51 12.03
CA ILE A 155 12.63 -3.86 12.16
C ILE A 155 11.55 -4.76 11.55
N PHE A 156 11.82 -5.30 10.37
CA PHE A 156 10.94 -6.24 9.68
C PHE A 156 10.68 -7.51 10.48
N LEU A 157 11.69 -8.09 11.14
CA LEU A 157 11.50 -9.28 11.98
C LEU A 157 10.55 -9.01 13.16
N VAL A 158 10.55 -7.80 13.72
CA VAL A 158 9.55 -7.37 14.72
C VAL A 158 8.16 -7.36 14.10
N SER A 159 7.97 -6.69 12.95
CA SER A 159 6.68 -6.61 12.23
C SER A 159 6.14 -7.99 11.83
N LEU A 160 7.00 -8.87 11.31
CA LEU A 160 6.63 -10.24 10.91
C LEU A 160 6.20 -11.07 12.11
N ARG A 161 6.90 -10.97 13.25
CA ARG A 161 6.50 -11.71 14.46
C ARG A 161 5.23 -11.16 15.08
N LEU A 162 5.02 -9.84 15.02
CA LEU A 162 3.73 -9.24 15.40
C LEU A 162 2.59 -9.81 14.55
N LEU A 163 2.77 -9.85 13.23
CA LEU A 163 1.85 -10.50 12.31
C LEU A 163 1.61 -11.97 12.69
N ARG A 164 2.64 -12.77 12.97
CA ARG A 164 2.45 -14.17 13.38
C ARG A 164 1.73 -14.32 14.71
N LYS A 165 1.92 -13.41 15.67
CA LYS A 165 1.18 -13.39 16.94
C LYS A 165 -0.30 -13.04 16.78
N THR A 166 -0.75 -12.53 15.62
CA THR A 166 -2.18 -12.40 15.29
C THR A 166 -2.85 -13.74 14.91
N GLY A 167 -2.05 -14.79 14.69
CA GLY A 167 -2.52 -16.07 14.15
C GLY A 167 -2.43 -16.18 12.63
N CYS A 168 -2.00 -15.12 11.93
CA CYS A 168 -1.82 -15.14 10.48
C CYS A 168 -0.70 -16.09 10.06
N ASP A 169 -1.04 -17.07 9.23
CA ASP A 169 -0.17 -18.10 8.67
C ASP A 169 0.11 -17.91 7.18
N LEU A 170 -0.34 -16.81 6.56
CA LEU A 170 -0.12 -16.57 5.12
C LEU A 170 1.38 -16.57 4.80
N PRO A 171 1.81 -17.21 3.69
CA PRO A 171 3.20 -17.21 3.28
C PRO A 171 3.65 -15.79 2.92
N MET A 172 4.91 -15.48 3.18
CA MET A 172 5.48 -14.16 2.87
C MET A 172 6.73 -14.27 1.99
N GLU A 173 6.79 -13.45 0.95
CA GLU A 173 7.98 -13.24 0.12
C GLU A 173 8.66 -11.92 0.49
N VAL A 174 9.92 -12.03 0.92
CA VAL A 174 10.76 -10.92 1.36
C VAL A 174 11.75 -10.61 0.25
N PHE A 175 11.49 -9.56 -0.50
CA PHE A 175 12.36 -9.14 -1.60
C PHE A 175 13.57 -8.40 -1.05
N ILE A 176 14.75 -8.91 -1.36
CA ILE A 176 16.04 -8.26 -1.15
C ILE A 176 16.63 -7.86 -2.50
N ASP A 177 17.43 -6.80 -2.52
CA ASP A 177 17.96 -6.20 -3.74
C ASP A 177 18.84 -7.19 -4.54
N ASP A 178 19.98 -7.54 -3.97
CA ASP A 178 20.99 -8.40 -4.58
C ASP A 178 21.68 -9.30 -3.53
N TRP A 179 22.52 -10.22 -3.99
CA TRP A 179 23.22 -11.18 -3.13
C TRP A 179 24.17 -10.56 -2.10
N SER A 180 24.60 -9.31 -2.26
CA SER A 180 25.38 -8.57 -1.24
C SER A 180 24.56 -8.24 0.02
N LYS A 181 23.22 -8.27 -0.09
CA LYS A 181 22.29 -8.04 1.02
C LYS A 181 21.77 -9.34 1.65
N TYR A 182 22.18 -10.48 1.11
CA TYR A 182 21.77 -11.80 1.58
C TYR A 182 22.44 -12.16 2.90
N ASP A 183 21.63 -12.55 3.88
CA ASP A 183 22.09 -13.16 5.14
C ASP A 183 21.56 -14.59 5.20
N ALA A 184 22.48 -15.57 5.17
CA ALA A 184 22.13 -16.97 5.15
C ALA A 184 21.36 -17.42 6.42
N THR A 185 21.68 -16.86 7.58
CA THR A 185 21.00 -17.20 8.84
C THR A 185 19.56 -16.70 8.79
N VAL A 186 19.36 -15.45 8.39
CA VAL A 186 18.04 -14.84 8.29
C VAL A 186 17.21 -15.54 7.22
N CYS A 187 17.73 -15.66 6.00
CA CYS A 187 16.98 -16.14 4.85
C CYS A 187 16.74 -17.65 4.83
N GLU A 188 17.66 -18.47 5.35
CA GLU A 188 17.55 -19.95 5.30
C GLU A 188 17.08 -20.57 6.62
N THR A 189 17.11 -19.82 7.74
CA THR A 189 16.70 -20.35 9.06
C THR A 189 15.59 -19.54 9.69
N VAL A 190 15.77 -18.23 9.87
CA VAL A 190 14.82 -17.39 10.61
C VAL A 190 13.51 -17.20 9.85
N LEU A 191 13.56 -16.71 8.61
CA LEU A 191 12.36 -16.46 7.81
C LEU A 191 11.56 -17.74 7.51
N PRO A 192 12.18 -18.88 7.16
CA PRO A 192 11.45 -20.13 6.95
C PRO A 192 10.69 -20.59 8.19
N SER A 193 11.24 -20.39 9.39
CA SER A 193 10.55 -20.68 10.65
C SER A 193 9.30 -19.82 10.89
N LEU A 194 9.18 -18.70 10.17
CA LEU A 194 8.07 -17.76 10.22
C LEU A 194 7.19 -17.83 8.96
N ASN A 195 7.23 -18.93 8.20
CA ASN A 195 6.54 -19.09 6.91
C ASN A 195 6.82 -17.92 5.94
N ALA A 196 8.08 -17.50 5.89
CA ALA A 196 8.58 -16.44 5.01
C ALA A 196 9.82 -16.92 4.27
N ARG A 197 10.13 -16.31 3.12
CA ARG A 197 11.33 -16.65 2.34
C ARG A 197 11.91 -15.43 1.64
N CYS A 198 13.23 -15.40 1.49
CA CYS A 198 13.90 -14.38 0.69
C CYS A 198 13.72 -14.63 -0.81
N VAL A 199 13.57 -13.56 -1.58
CA VAL A 199 13.61 -13.53 -3.04
C VAL A 199 14.60 -12.45 -3.45
N VAL A 200 15.62 -12.80 -4.23
CA VAL A 200 16.65 -11.87 -4.72
C VAL A 200 16.17 -11.23 -6.01
N LEU A 201 15.94 -9.92 -5.99
CA LEU A 201 15.36 -9.19 -7.12
C LEU A 201 16.32 -9.08 -8.30
N SER A 202 17.63 -8.93 -8.04
CA SER A 202 18.65 -8.83 -9.10
C SER A 202 18.63 -10.03 -10.06
N ASN A 203 18.27 -11.24 -9.57
CA ASN A 203 18.20 -12.46 -10.38
C ASN A 203 17.20 -12.40 -11.55
N ILE A 204 16.11 -11.63 -11.44
CA ILE A 204 15.20 -11.37 -12.56
C ILE A 204 15.54 -10.04 -13.21
N TYR A 205 15.85 -9.03 -12.42
CA TYR A 205 16.03 -7.68 -12.90
C TYR A 205 17.17 -7.57 -13.93
N GLU A 206 18.30 -8.22 -13.66
CA GLU A 206 19.51 -8.19 -14.49
C GLU A 206 19.38 -8.98 -15.80
N THR A 207 18.30 -9.75 -15.99
CA THR A 207 18.13 -10.51 -17.24
C THR A 207 17.77 -9.63 -18.44
N ALA A 208 17.47 -8.34 -18.22
CA ALA A 208 17.23 -7.35 -19.26
C ALA A 208 18.32 -6.26 -19.24
N ALA A 209 19.25 -6.30 -20.20
CA ALA A 209 20.45 -5.47 -20.20
C ALA A 209 20.21 -3.95 -20.29
N ASN A 210 19.07 -3.51 -20.83
CA ASN A 210 18.78 -2.10 -21.08
C ASN A 210 17.94 -1.43 -19.98
N ALA A 211 17.55 -2.15 -18.94
CA ALA A 211 16.70 -1.62 -17.88
C ALA A 211 17.54 -1.10 -16.70
N LYS A 212 17.24 0.10 -16.18
CA LYS A 212 17.88 0.72 -15.00
C LYS A 212 17.43 0.11 -13.66
N PRO A 213 18.34 -0.45 -12.84
CA PRO A 213 17.97 -1.10 -11.58
C PRO A 213 17.07 -0.23 -10.70
N PRO A 214 16.05 -0.83 -10.06
CA PRO A 214 15.19 -0.10 -9.16
C PRO A 214 16.02 0.46 -8.00
N SER A 215 15.58 1.60 -7.48
CA SER A 215 16.19 2.26 -6.33
C SER A 215 15.10 2.74 -5.37
N HIS A 216 15.44 2.83 -4.08
CA HIS A 216 14.59 3.43 -3.04
C HIS A 216 13.10 2.99 -3.10
N TYR A 217 12.19 3.90 -3.47
CA TYR A 217 10.74 3.65 -3.48
C TYR A 217 10.28 2.72 -4.60
N GLN A 218 11.10 2.51 -5.63
CA GLN A 218 10.73 1.72 -6.80
C GLN A 218 10.56 0.23 -6.48
N TYR A 219 11.29 -0.27 -5.47
CA TYR A 219 11.31 -1.70 -5.13
C TYR A 219 9.92 -2.28 -4.84
N LYS A 220 8.99 -1.51 -4.26
CA LYS A 220 7.65 -2.03 -3.89
C LYS A 220 6.87 -2.54 -5.09
N ALA A 221 6.83 -1.75 -6.17
CA ALA A 221 6.12 -2.12 -7.39
C ALA A 221 6.74 -3.37 -8.04
N PHE A 222 8.08 -3.47 -8.06
CA PHE A 222 8.79 -4.63 -8.60
C PHE A 222 8.63 -5.88 -7.73
N ALA A 223 8.63 -5.75 -6.40
CA ALA A 223 8.37 -6.85 -5.49
C ALA A 223 6.95 -7.41 -5.70
N ILE A 224 5.94 -6.55 -5.84
CA ILE A 224 4.58 -6.99 -6.17
C ILE A 224 4.54 -7.66 -7.55
N LEU A 225 5.19 -7.06 -8.56
CA LEU A 225 5.25 -7.60 -9.93
C LEU A 225 5.78 -9.03 -9.95
N PHE A 226 6.95 -9.24 -9.36
CA PHE A 226 7.68 -10.51 -9.42
C PHE A 226 7.34 -11.49 -8.29
N SER A 227 6.48 -11.08 -7.34
CA SER A 227 5.95 -12.02 -6.34
C SER A 227 5.15 -13.15 -7.00
N SER A 228 5.14 -14.32 -6.38
CA SER A 228 4.43 -15.47 -6.96
C SER A 228 2.91 -15.42 -6.77
N PHE A 229 2.40 -14.58 -5.87
CA PHE A 229 1.00 -14.62 -5.44
C PHE A 229 0.03 -13.94 -6.41
N GLN A 230 -1.18 -14.48 -6.61
CA GLN A 230 -2.25 -13.73 -7.29
C GLN A 230 -2.82 -12.62 -6.39
N HIS A 231 -3.10 -12.97 -5.14
CA HIS A 231 -3.67 -12.08 -4.13
C HIS A 231 -2.55 -11.63 -3.18
N VAL A 232 -2.20 -10.35 -3.24
CA VAL A 232 -1.07 -9.77 -2.52
C VAL A 232 -1.58 -8.82 -1.45
N LEU A 233 -1.09 -8.98 -0.22
CA LEU A 233 -0.99 -7.89 0.75
C LEU A 233 0.46 -7.43 0.75
N PHE A 234 0.72 -6.20 0.32
CA PHE A 234 2.04 -5.60 0.51
C PHE A 234 2.11 -4.96 1.89
N LEU A 235 3.24 -5.11 2.58
CA LEU A 235 3.57 -4.41 3.83
C LEU A 235 4.98 -3.85 3.74
N ASP A 236 5.17 -2.60 4.20
CA ASP A 236 6.49 -2.08 4.51
C ASP A 236 7.10 -2.80 5.71
N SER A 237 8.43 -2.73 5.84
CA SER A 237 9.18 -3.39 6.93
C SER A 237 8.69 -3.03 8.34
N ASP A 238 8.09 -1.87 8.51
CA ASP A 238 7.63 -1.28 9.75
C ASP A 238 6.10 -1.07 9.78
N ALA A 239 5.37 -1.77 8.90
CA ALA A 239 3.92 -1.85 8.90
C ALA A 239 3.46 -3.24 9.33
N PHE A 240 2.52 -3.31 10.27
CA PHE A 240 1.97 -4.57 10.75
C PHE A 240 0.47 -4.45 11.10
N PRO A 241 -0.30 -5.53 10.92
CA PRO A 241 -1.68 -5.55 11.37
C PRO A 241 -1.77 -5.92 12.85
N SER A 242 -2.75 -5.33 13.53
CA SER A 242 -3.13 -5.64 14.92
C SER A 242 -3.98 -6.93 15.02
N GLN A 243 -4.57 -7.40 13.93
CA GLN A 243 -5.39 -8.62 13.88
C GLN A 243 -5.10 -9.40 12.59
N ASP A 244 -5.53 -10.66 12.50
CA ASP A 244 -5.29 -11.49 11.31
C ASP A 244 -5.92 -10.84 10.04
N PRO A 245 -5.12 -10.44 9.04
CA PRO A 245 -5.62 -9.77 7.84
C PRO A 245 -6.16 -10.75 6.78
N LYS A 246 -6.09 -12.08 6.98
CA LYS A 246 -6.51 -13.08 5.99
C LYS A 246 -7.94 -12.87 5.50
N GLY A 247 -8.83 -12.48 6.39
CA GLY A 247 -10.24 -12.23 6.06
C GLY A 247 -10.46 -11.07 5.09
N LEU A 248 -9.46 -10.22 4.83
CA LEU A 248 -9.57 -9.10 3.88
C LEU A 248 -9.77 -9.56 2.43
N PHE A 249 -9.23 -10.72 2.06
CA PHE A 249 -9.27 -11.21 0.67
C PHE A 249 -10.61 -11.82 0.25
N SER A 250 -11.51 -12.09 1.19
CA SER A 250 -12.75 -12.83 0.94
C SER A 250 -14.01 -11.97 0.94
N VAL A 251 -13.91 -10.66 1.19
CA VAL A 251 -15.06 -9.75 1.32
C VAL A 251 -14.83 -8.41 0.62
N ALA A 252 -15.90 -7.64 0.44
CA ALA A 252 -15.79 -6.27 -0.03
C ALA A 252 -15.06 -5.41 1.03
N PRO A 253 -14.26 -4.41 0.60
CA PRO A 253 -14.16 -3.88 -0.76
C PRO A 253 -13.26 -4.69 -1.70
N TYR A 254 -12.41 -5.59 -1.17
CA TYR A 254 -11.41 -6.31 -1.97
C TYR A 254 -12.04 -7.12 -3.10
N THR A 255 -13.06 -7.94 -2.83
CA THR A 255 -13.68 -8.79 -3.87
C THR A 255 -14.39 -8.01 -4.97
N THR A 256 -14.70 -6.73 -4.73
CA THR A 256 -15.37 -5.85 -5.69
C THR A 256 -14.42 -4.94 -6.47
N HIS A 257 -13.29 -4.57 -5.88
CA HIS A 257 -12.35 -3.61 -6.49
C HIS A 257 -11.01 -4.23 -6.86
N GLY A 258 -10.54 -5.27 -6.17
CA GLY A 258 -9.24 -5.92 -6.37
C GLY A 258 -8.02 -5.10 -5.97
N LEU A 259 -8.10 -3.76 -5.91
CA LEU A 259 -7.08 -2.88 -5.34
C LEU A 259 -7.66 -2.12 -4.15
N VAL A 260 -7.04 -2.26 -2.98
CA VAL A 260 -7.41 -1.53 -1.75
C VAL A 260 -6.20 -0.78 -1.24
N THR A 261 -6.35 0.52 -1.01
CA THR A 261 -5.30 1.39 -0.47
C THR A 261 -5.79 2.13 0.77
N TRP A 262 -4.85 2.63 1.57
CA TRP A 262 -5.16 3.39 2.78
C TRP A 262 -4.76 4.86 2.62
N PRO A 263 -5.45 5.77 3.31
CA PRO A 263 -5.12 7.19 3.29
C PRO A 263 -3.92 7.51 4.20
N ASP A 264 -3.12 8.49 3.78
CA ASP A 264 -2.18 9.25 4.59
C ASP A 264 -2.88 10.50 5.19
N PHE A 265 -2.19 11.26 6.04
CA PHE A 265 -2.70 12.48 6.66
C PHE A 265 -2.84 13.65 5.68
N TRP A 266 -2.15 13.60 4.55
CA TRP A 266 -2.08 14.71 3.59
C TRP A 266 -3.23 14.65 2.59
N ALA A 267 -3.54 15.77 1.94
CA ALA A 267 -4.34 15.72 0.72
C ALA A 267 -3.46 15.50 -0.51
N GLN A 268 -4.11 15.18 -1.62
CA GLN A 268 -3.44 14.97 -2.89
C GLN A 268 -2.89 16.27 -3.45
N THR A 269 -1.69 16.16 -4.00
CA THR A 269 -1.00 17.24 -4.69
C THR A 269 -0.69 16.86 -6.14
N ILE A 270 -1.47 15.95 -6.71
CA ILE A 270 -1.34 15.53 -8.11
C ILE A 270 -1.57 16.74 -9.02
N SER A 271 -0.65 17.00 -9.95
CA SER A 271 -0.79 18.06 -10.95
C SER A 271 -1.96 17.80 -11.89
N ALA A 272 -2.73 18.84 -12.23
CA ALA A 272 -3.82 18.74 -13.20
C ALA A 272 -3.34 18.23 -14.58
N HIS A 273 -2.09 18.54 -14.94
CA HIS A 273 -1.45 18.06 -16.17
C HIS A 273 -1.40 16.53 -16.28
N PHE A 274 -1.35 15.80 -15.16
CA PHE A 274 -1.40 14.34 -15.21
C PHE A 274 -2.67 13.82 -15.89
N TYR A 275 -3.82 14.43 -15.65
CA TYR A 275 -5.08 13.98 -16.24
C TYR A 275 -5.11 14.19 -17.75
N HIS A 276 -4.47 15.26 -18.25
CA HIS A 276 -4.24 15.45 -19.68
C HIS A 276 -3.28 14.41 -20.25
N ILE A 277 -2.12 14.20 -19.60
CA ILE A 277 -1.10 13.21 -19.98
C ILE A 277 -1.70 11.81 -20.07
N ALA A 278 -2.50 11.41 -19.08
CA ALA A 278 -3.15 10.11 -19.03
C ALA A 278 -4.43 10.03 -19.89
N ALA A 279 -4.89 11.15 -20.45
CA ALA A 279 -6.12 11.26 -21.23
C ALA A 279 -7.36 10.74 -20.47
N ILE A 280 -7.52 11.17 -19.23
CA ILE A 280 -8.63 10.79 -18.34
C ILE A 280 -9.32 12.03 -17.76
N PRO A 281 -10.58 11.91 -17.30
CA PRO A 281 -11.24 13.01 -16.59
C PRO A 281 -10.44 13.45 -15.36
N GLU A 282 -10.32 14.76 -15.17
CA GLU A 282 -9.72 15.33 -13.99
C GLU A 282 -10.52 14.95 -12.73
N VAL A 283 -9.80 14.53 -11.70
CA VAL A 283 -10.37 14.21 -10.39
C VAL A 283 -9.99 15.34 -9.43
N PRO A 284 -10.95 15.99 -8.76
CA PRO A 284 -10.66 17.08 -7.83
C PRO A 284 -9.66 16.66 -6.75
N SER A 285 -8.68 17.54 -6.46
CA SER A 285 -7.66 17.34 -5.41
C SER A 285 -8.26 17.07 -4.01
N GLN A 286 -9.52 17.46 -3.80
CA GLN A 286 -10.26 17.33 -2.54
C GLN A 286 -11.15 16.08 -2.47
N SER A 287 -11.07 15.20 -3.47
CA SER A 287 -11.93 14.01 -3.57
C SER A 287 -11.61 12.93 -2.53
N ARG A 288 -10.35 12.78 -2.14
CA ARG A 288 -9.85 11.83 -1.13
C ARG A 288 -8.53 12.34 -0.55
N LEU A 289 -8.11 11.74 0.56
CA LEU A 289 -6.77 11.96 1.10
C LEU A 289 -5.70 11.37 0.18
N SER A 290 -4.45 11.79 0.37
CA SER A 290 -3.28 11.14 -0.24
C SER A 290 -3.25 9.66 0.16
N THR A 291 -2.64 8.83 -0.66
CA THR A 291 -2.44 7.40 -0.35
C THR A 291 -1.23 7.24 0.57
N GLU A 292 -1.28 6.28 1.47
CA GLU A 292 -0.12 5.81 2.22
C GLU A 292 0.36 4.46 1.65
N SER A 293 1.64 4.34 1.30
CA SER A 293 2.21 3.17 0.60
C SER A 293 2.76 2.07 1.52
N GLY A 294 2.68 2.25 2.84
CA GLY A 294 3.06 1.23 3.83
C GLY A 294 2.26 -0.08 3.71
N GLN A 295 1.07 -0.03 3.11
CA GLN A 295 0.29 -1.23 2.83
C GLN A 295 -0.71 -1.05 1.69
N LEU A 296 -0.92 -2.10 0.91
CA LEU A 296 -2.00 -2.20 -0.08
C LEU A 296 -2.41 -3.65 -0.30
N LEU A 297 -3.66 -3.86 -0.71
CA LEU A 297 -4.12 -5.16 -1.23
C LEU A 297 -4.23 -5.09 -2.74
N MET A 298 -3.79 -6.13 -3.44
CA MET A 298 -3.91 -6.24 -4.89
C MET A 298 -4.33 -7.65 -5.32
N ASN A 299 -5.27 -7.73 -6.25
CA ASN A 299 -5.52 -8.91 -7.08
C ASN A 299 -4.80 -8.69 -8.41
N LYS A 300 -3.65 -9.35 -8.60
CA LYS A 300 -2.84 -9.20 -9.81
C LYS A 300 -3.57 -9.59 -11.08
N ASP A 301 -4.54 -10.51 -11.01
CA ASP A 301 -5.32 -10.93 -12.18
C ASP A 301 -6.27 -9.83 -12.67
N LEU A 302 -6.95 -9.15 -11.74
CA LEU A 302 -7.82 -8.02 -12.07
C LEU A 302 -7.00 -6.78 -12.48
N HIS A 303 -5.85 -6.57 -11.84
CA HIS A 303 -5.02 -5.37 -11.97
C HIS A 303 -3.77 -5.56 -12.81
N ARG A 304 -3.78 -6.45 -13.82
CA ARG A 304 -2.62 -6.68 -14.72
C ARG A 304 -2.13 -5.37 -15.35
N GLU A 305 -3.01 -4.65 -16.05
CA GLU A 305 -2.67 -3.36 -16.68
C GLU A 305 -2.29 -2.30 -15.63
N THR A 306 -3.01 -2.25 -14.51
CA THR A 306 -2.71 -1.33 -13.41
C THR A 306 -1.30 -1.55 -12.88
N LEU A 307 -0.90 -2.80 -12.62
CA LEU A 307 0.41 -3.14 -12.08
C LEU A 307 1.54 -2.77 -13.04
N LEU A 308 1.36 -2.94 -14.35
CA LEU A 308 2.34 -2.50 -15.35
C LEU A 308 2.48 -0.97 -15.36
N MET A 309 1.37 -0.23 -15.24
CA MET A 309 1.42 1.23 -15.11
C MET A 309 2.04 1.68 -13.79
N MET A 310 1.83 0.95 -12.68
CA MET A 310 2.51 1.21 -11.39
C MET A 310 4.02 1.08 -11.55
N VAL A 311 4.49 0.03 -12.22
CA VAL A 311 5.91 -0.19 -12.50
C VAL A 311 6.47 0.96 -13.33
N TYR A 312 5.79 1.36 -14.40
CA TYR A 312 6.22 2.49 -15.23
C TYR A 312 6.32 3.82 -14.47
N TYR A 313 5.31 4.16 -13.67
CA TYR A 313 5.33 5.38 -12.86
C TYR A 313 6.43 5.37 -11.81
N ASN A 314 6.74 4.21 -11.23
CA ASN A 314 7.85 4.11 -10.30
C ASN A 314 9.19 4.16 -11.03
N TYR A 315 9.34 3.46 -12.17
CA TYR A 315 10.57 3.42 -12.95
C TYR A 315 11.01 4.81 -13.44
N TYR A 316 10.07 5.64 -13.89
CA TYR A 316 10.30 7.06 -14.23
C TYR A 316 9.87 8.02 -13.10
N GLY A 317 9.79 7.52 -11.88
CA GLY A 317 9.33 8.26 -10.71
C GLY A 317 10.19 9.47 -10.38
N PRO A 318 11.49 9.28 -10.05
CA PRO A 318 12.37 10.36 -9.57
C PRO A 318 12.40 11.58 -10.49
N ASP A 319 12.44 11.36 -11.80
CA ASP A 319 12.61 12.42 -12.79
C ASP A 319 11.27 13.02 -13.28
N PHE A 320 10.16 12.29 -13.16
CA PHE A 320 8.87 12.71 -13.74
C PHE A 320 7.67 12.47 -12.82
N TYR A 321 7.31 11.20 -12.56
CA TYR A 321 5.99 10.89 -11.98
C TYR A 321 5.89 11.19 -10.48
N TYR A 322 6.98 11.05 -9.70
CA TYR A 322 6.96 11.44 -8.28
C TYR A 322 6.79 12.96 -8.15
N ILE A 323 7.38 13.72 -9.07
CA ILE A 323 7.25 15.17 -9.16
C ILE A 323 5.82 15.56 -9.57
N LEU A 324 5.28 14.95 -10.63
CA LEU A 324 3.89 15.19 -11.08
C LEU A 324 2.86 14.86 -10.01
N PHE A 325 3.06 13.78 -9.25
CA PHE A 325 2.08 13.30 -8.29
C PHE A 325 2.17 13.95 -6.92
N SER A 326 3.38 14.28 -6.47
CA SER A 326 3.59 14.78 -5.11
C SER A 326 3.82 16.29 -5.08
N GLN A 327 4.37 16.88 -6.15
CA GLN A 327 4.73 18.31 -6.21
C GLN A 327 5.50 18.80 -4.96
N GLY A 328 6.38 17.94 -4.42
CA GLY A 328 7.18 18.21 -3.23
C GLY A 328 6.48 18.00 -1.88
N ALA A 329 5.25 17.48 -1.87
CA ALA A 329 4.52 17.22 -0.62
C ALA A 329 5.19 16.16 0.28
N PRO A 330 4.96 16.20 1.60
CA PRO A 330 5.45 15.17 2.53
C PRO A 330 5.08 13.75 2.08
N GLY A 331 6.01 12.82 2.27
CA GLY A 331 5.86 11.43 1.79
C GLY A 331 5.96 11.30 0.26
N ALA A 332 6.64 12.23 -0.43
CA ALA A 332 6.85 12.14 -1.87
C ALA A 332 7.58 10.83 -2.25
N GLY A 333 7.13 10.21 -3.35
CA GLY A 333 7.64 8.94 -3.82
C GLY A 333 6.55 8.11 -4.51
N ASP A 334 6.49 6.83 -4.18
CA ASP A 334 5.61 5.84 -4.79
C ASP A 334 4.11 5.99 -4.44
N LYS A 335 3.78 6.73 -3.37
CA LYS A 335 2.45 6.69 -2.75
C LYS A 335 1.25 6.91 -3.67
N GLU A 336 1.32 7.87 -4.59
CA GLU A 336 0.20 8.16 -5.51
C GLU A 336 0.26 7.29 -6.77
N THR A 337 1.36 6.58 -7.03
CA THR A 337 1.51 5.78 -8.26
C THR A 337 0.46 4.66 -8.34
N PHE A 338 0.03 4.13 -7.20
CA PHE A 338 -0.88 2.99 -7.12
C PHE A 338 -2.28 3.32 -7.63
N THR A 339 -2.91 4.34 -7.05
CA THR A 339 -4.28 4.75 -7.43
C THR A 339 -4.29 5.41 -8.81
N GLN A 340 -3.25 6.17 -9.16
CA GLN A 340 -3.19 6.86 -10.45
C GLN A 340 -2.99 5.88 -11.60
N ALA A 341 -2.33 4.74 -11.35
CA ALA A 341 -2.23 3.66 -12.33
C ALA A 341 -3.59 3.01 -12.59
N ALA A 342 -4.38 2.76 -11.55
CA ALA A 342 -5.74 2.23 -11.70
C ALA A 342 -6.64 3.19 -12.49
N LEU A 343 -6.59 4.49 -12.18
CA LEU A 343 -7.32 5.53 -12.91
C LEU A 343 -6.92 5.59 -14.39
N ALA A 344 -5.62 5.55 -14.70
CA ALA A 344 -5.12 5.67 -16.07
C ALA A 344 -5.56 4.54 -17.01
N VAL A 345 -5.88 3.37 -16.46
CA VAL A 345 -6.38 2.20 -17.20
C VAL A 345 -7.88 1.96 -17.01
N GLY A 346 -8.56 2.80 -16.23
CA GLY A 346 -9.99 2.73 -15.99
C GLY A 346 -10.44 1.54 -15.12
N LEU A 347 -9.57 1.04 -14.24
CA LEU A 347 -9.91 -0.06 -13.32
C LEU A 347 -10.30 0.47 -11.93
N PRO A 348 -11.26 -0.20 -11.24
CA PRO A 348 -11.75 0.25 -9.94
C PRO A 348 -10.68 0.08 -8.86
N PHE A 349 -10.68 0.95 -7.86
CA PHE A 349 -9.92 0.77 -6.63
C PHE A 349 -10.74 1.29 -5.45
N TYR A 350 -10.47 0.78 -4.26
CA TYR A 350 -11.05 1.30 -3.03
C TYR A 350 -9.97 1.91 -2.17
N GLN A 351 -10.00 3.24 -2.01
CA GLN A 351 -9.28 3.87 -0.92
C GLN A 351 -10.15 3.92 0.32
N VAL A 352 -9.62 3.44 1.43
CA VAL A 352 -10.24 3.57 2.76
C VAL A 352 -10.58 5.03 3.03
N ARG A 353 -11.81 5.27 3.46
CA ARG A 353 -12.37 6.62 3.63
C ARG A 353 -12.14 7.16 5.04
N THR A 354 -12.06 6.28 6.03
CA THR A 354 -11.73 6.64 7.40
C THR A 354 -10.34 7.26 7.44
N THR A 355 -10.26 8.50 7.92
CA THR A 355 -9.01 9.24 8.12
C THR A 355 -8.05 8.45 9.03
N PRO A 356 -6.74 8.44 8.73
CA PRO A 356 -5.78 7.78 9.59
C PRO A 356 -5.73 8.46 10.97
N MET A 357 -5.39 7.68 11.99
CA MET A 357 -5.19 8.15 13.36
C MET A 357 -3.69 8.22 13.65
N ALA A 358 -3.21 9.34 14.17
CA ALA A 358 -1.85 9.40 14.69
C ALA A 358 -1.80 8.72 16.05
N LEU A 359 -0.94 7.71 16.21
CA LEU A 359 -0.65 7.10 17.52
C LEU A 359 0.54 7.81 18.16
N GLY A 360 0.42 8.10 19.45
CA GLY A 360 1.36 8.97 20.14
C GLY A 360 0.84 9.44 21.48
N ARG A 361 1.41 10.53 22.00
CA ARG A 361 0.99 11.13 23.27
C ARG A 361 1.23 12.63 23.31
N PHE A 362 0.61 13.30 24.28
CA PHE A 362 0.91 14.69 24.60
C PHE A 362 2.08 14.79 25.59
N LEU A 363 3.03 15.66 25.30
CA LEU A 363 4.14 16.06 26.16
C LEU A 363 4.19 17.59 26.21
N ASN A 364 4.03 18.18 27.41
CA ASN A 364 3.97 19.64 27.61
C ASN A 364 3.02 20.39 26.67
N GLY A 365 1.88 19.79 26.33
CA GLY A 365 0.88 20.38 25.43
C GLY A 365 1.15 20.18 23.93
N THR A 366 2.29 19.59 23.55
CA THR A 366 2.60 19.21 22.17
C THR A 366 2.32 17.72 21.94
N TYR A 367 1.69 17.37 20.83
CA TYR A 367 1.47 15.97 20.47
C TYR A 367 2.69 15.40 19.74
N GLU A 368 3.26 14.33 20.27
CA GLU A 368 4.32 13.56 19.63
C GLU A 368 3.75 12.27 19.04
N GLY A 369 3.58 12.26 17.71
CA GLY A 369 3.15 11.09 16.94
C GLY A 369 4.32 10.16 16.59
N THR A 370 4.15 8.86 16.83
CA THR A 370 5.16 7.82 16.57
C THR A 370 4.77 6.87 15.46
N ALA A 371 3.47 6.67 15.24
CA ALA A 371 2.93 5.76 14.23
C ALA A 371 1.60 6.27 13.65
N ILE A 372 1.18 5.64 12.55
CA ILE A 372 -0.11 5.80 11.91
C ILE A 372 -0.96 4.56 12.16
N ALA A 373 -2.19 4.72 12.65
CA ALA A 373 -3.20 3.68 12.74
C ALA A 373 -4.26 3.86 11.66
N GLN A 374 -4.55 2.79 10.92
CA GLN A 374 -5.36 2.83 9.70
C GLN A 374 -6.47 1.78 9.73
N ALA A 375 -7.68 2.20 9.33
CA ALA A 375 -8.92 1.46 9.55
C ALA A 375 -8.99 0.11 8.84
N ASP A 376 -9.77 -0.82 9.41
CA ASP A 376 -10.20 -2.03 8.72
C ASP A 376 -11.09 -1.66 7.50
N PRO A 377 -10.68 -2.02 6.27
CA PRO A 377 -11.39 -1.63 5.05
C PRO A 377 -12.76 -2.31 4.95
N ARG A 378 -12.97 -3.45 5.60
CA ARG A 378 -14.25 -4.17 5.61
C ARG A 378 -15.30 -3.39 6.39
N LEU A 379 -14.90 -2.89 7.56
CA LEU A 379 -15.75 -2.05 8.41
C LEU A 379 -15.95 -0.69 7.76
N ASP A 380 -14.89 -0.08 7.22
CA ASP A 380 -14.95 1.19 6.51
C ASP A 380 -15.93 1.15 5.31
N TYR A 381 -15.85 0.07 4.52
CA TYR A 381 -16.74 -0.13 3.37
C TYR A 381 -18.21 -0.32 3.77
N GLN A 382 -18.47 -0.94 4.93
CA GLN A 382 -19.84 -1.08 5.47
C GLN A 382 -20.33 0.20 6.16
N TYR A 383 -19.42 0.99 6.73
CA TYR A 383 -19.73 2.18 7.49
C TYR A 383 -20.32 3.29 6.63
N LEU A 384 -19.88 3.39 5.36
CA LEU A 384 -20.39 4.32 4.34
C LEU A 384 -20.78 5.68 4.93
N PRO A 385 -19.82 6.47 5.41
CA PRO A 385 -20.15 7.77 5.98
C PRO A 385 -20.87 8.63 4.93
N PRO A 386 -21.86 9.45 5.35
CA PRO A 386 -22.61 10.29 4.44
C PRO A 386 -21.66 11.24 3.71
N MET A 387 -21.91 11.51 2.43
CA MET A 387 -21.15 12.53 1.71
C MET A 387 -21.38 13.91 2.32
N ARG A 388 -20.38 14.80 2.19
CA ARG A 388 -20.51 16.18 2.64
C ARG A 388 -21.72 16.85 1.99
N ASN A 389 -22.62 17.38 2.81
CA ASN A 389 -23.79 18.13 2.37
C ASN A 389 -24.24 19.09 3.48
N HIS A 390 -25.34 19.81 3.26
CA HIS A 390 -25.86 20.80 4.22
C HIS A 390 -26.35 20.19 5.56
N ILE A 391 -26.52 18.86 5.63
CA ILE A 391 -26.90 18.10 6.84
C ILE A 391 -25.66 17.52 7.53
N HIS A 392 -24.69 17.03 6.75
CA HIS A 392 -23.42 16.45 7.20
C HIS A 392 -22.26 17.21 6.58
N ASP A 393 -21.87 18.33 7.17
CA ASP A 393 -20.77 19.18 6.70
C ASP A 393 -19.39 18.47 6.74
N GLN A 394 -19.20 17.54 7.68
CA GLN A 394 -17.94 16.83 7.90
C GLN A 394 -17.86 15.45 7.24
N ALA A 395 -18.89 15.01 6.51
CA ALA A 395 -19.00 13.63 5.99
C ALA A 395 -18.84 12.57 7.10
N LEU A 396 -19.54 12.77 8.21
CA LEU A 396 -19.58 11.87 9.34
C LEU A 396 -21.04 11.64 9.75
N TRP A 397 -21.30 10.45 10.27
CA TRP A 397 -22.54 10.18 11.00
C TRP A 397 -22.55 11.01 12.30
N GLN A 398 -23.65 11.69 12.57
CA GLN A 398 -23.89 12.39 13.83
C GLN A 398 -24.60 11.44 14.80
N ASP A 399 -24.47 11.66 16.12
CA ASP A 399 -25.10 10.79 17.13
C ASP A 399 -26.60 10.59 16.91
N LYS A 400 -27.30 11.64 16.45
CA LYS A 400 -28.73 11.61 16.09
C LYS A 400 -29.07 10.62 14.97
N ASP A 401 -28.13 10.37 14.05
CA ASP A 401 -28.31 9.46 12.91
C ASP A 401 -28.06 7.99 13.31
N LEU A 402 -27.33 7.80 14.41
CA LEU A 402 -26.96 6.50 14.96
C LEU A 402 -28.01 5.94 15.94
N VAL A 403 -29.03 6.73 16.29
CA VAL A 403 -30.13 6.29 17.16
C VAL A 403 -31.03 5.31 16.37
N SER A 404 -31.15 4.07 16.89
CA SER A 404 -32.06 3.06 16.35
C SER A 404 -33.50 3.58 16.36
N GLN A 405 -34.01 4.02 15.20
CA GLN A 405 -35.44 4.23 15.04
C GLN A 405 -36.10 2.85 15.00
N SER A 406 -36.79 2.49 16.07
CA SER A 406 -37.62 1.28 16.16
C SER A 406 -38.89 1.44 15.30
N GLN A 407 -38.74 1.58 13.98
CA GLN A 407 -39.86 1.51 13.06
C GLN A 407 -39.87 0.14 12.37
N ARG A 408 -40.83 -0.68 12.80
CA ARG A 408 -41.29 -1.94 12.17
C ARG A 408 -40.19 -2.98 11.88
N ASN A 409 -40.00 -3.88 12.84
CA ASN A 409 -39.45 -5.24 12.70
C ASN A 409 -38.03 -5.45 12.16
N LYS A 410 -37.19 -4.42 12.02
CA LYS A 410 -35.71 -4.59 12.03
C LYS A 410 -35.05 -3.43 12.77
N PRO A 411 -34.28 -3.66 13.86
CA PRO A 411 -33.44 -2.61 14.41
C PRO A 411 -32.42 -2.22 13.34
N ARG A 412 -32.51 -1.00 12.83
CA ARG A 412 -31.51 -0.44 11.93
C ARG A 412 -30.37 0.06 12.82
N THR A 413 -29.56 -0.86 13.33
CA THR A 413 -28.34 -0.51 14.06
C THR A 413 -27.41 0.18 13.07
N ALA A 414 -27.04 1.41 13.36
CA ALA A 414 -26.05 2.10 12.55
C ALA A 414 -24.74 1.29 12.52
N PRO A 415 -24.01 1.28 11.40
CA PRO A 415 -22.83 0.46 11.25
C PRO A 415 -21.77 0.87 12.29
N SER A 416 -21.10 -0.13 12.87
CA SER A 416 -20.03 0.11 13.83
C SER A 416 -18.94 0.99 13.20
N LYS A 417 -18.50 2.01 13.92
CA LYS A 417 -17.39 2.86 13.48
C LYS A 417 -16.17 1.98 13.17
N PRO A 418 -15.46 2.22 12.04
CA PRO A 418 -14.29 1.44 11.69
C PRO A 418 -13.21 1.57 12.77
N ILE A 419 -12.67 0.43 13.18
CA ILE A 419 -11.53 0.36 14.10
C ILE A 419 -10.24 0.19 13.29
N PRO A 420 -9.07 0.62 13.82
CA PRO A 420 -7.81 0.40 13.13
C PRO A 420 -7.49 -1.09 13.01
N LEU A 421 -6.94 -1.47 11.87
CA LEU A 421 -6.39 -2.79 11.60
C LEU A 421 -4.88 -2.73 11.41
N PHE A 422 -4.38 -1.74 10.65
CA PHE A 422 -2.96 -1.59 10.37
C PHE A 422 -2.32 -0.50 11.22
N ILE A 423 -1.06 -0.73 11.58
CA ILE A 423 -0.19 0.23 12.25
C ILE A 423 1.09 0.36 11.43
N HIS A 424 1.45 1.58 11.03
CA HIS A 424 2.70 1.90 10.35
C HIS A 424 3.58 2.77 11.25
N GLN A 425 4.72 2.23 11.68
CA GLN A 425 5.73 2.89 12.53
C GLN A 425 6.62 3.86 11.73
N ASN A 426 5.99 4.81 11.07
CA ASN A 426 6.65 5.72 10.13
C ASN A 426 7.71 6.63 10.77
N ASN A 427 7.56 6.98 12.06
CA ASN A 427 8.41 7.97 12.71
C ASN A 427 9.43 7.36 13.71
N LEU A 428 9.05 6.35 14.49
CA LEU A 428 9.95 5.63 15.41
C LEU A 428 10.16 4.18 14.93
N LYS A 429 11.33 3.90 14.35
CA LYS A 429 11.67 2.55 13.90
C LYS A 429 11.95 1.64 15.10
N LEU A 430 11.24 0.52 15.17
CA LEU A 430 11.32 -0.44 16.28
C LEU A 430 12.51 -1.40 16.15
N ASP A 431 13.70 -0.86 15.88
CA ASP A 431 14.92 -1.66 15.85
C ASP A 431 15.33 -2.03 17.29
N PRO A 432 15.34 -3.31 17.68
CA PRO A 432 15.69 -3.71 19.05
C PRO A 432 17.10 -3.27 19.49
N ALA A 433 18.03 -3.01 18.57
CA ALA A 433 19.37 -2.54 18.89
C ALA A 433 19.42 -1.03 19.22
N TYR A 434 18.50 -0.24 18.66
CA TYR A 434 18.60 1.22 18.68
C TYR A 434 17.36 1.94 19.21
N VAL A 435 16.22 1.28 19.37
CA VAL A 435 14.94 1.91 19.74
C VAL A 435 15.03 2.68 21.07
N LEU A 436 15.82 2.19 22.03
CA LEU A 436 16.03 2.86 23.33
C LEU A 436 17.08 3.99 23.30
N ASN A 437 17.71 4.24 22.15
CA ASN A 437 18.56 5.43 21.96
C ASN A 437 17.74 6.66 21.58
N ASP A 438 16.47 6.45 21.18
CA ASP A 438 15.52 7.53 20.94
C ASP A 438 14.95 8.05 22.27
N LYS A 439 14.49 9.30 22.29
CA LYS A 439 13.90 9.93 23.48
C LYS A 439 12.43 9.53 23.68
N ARG A 440 11.72 9.16 22.61
CA ARG A 440 10.28 8.88 22.62
C ARG A 440 9.86 7.74 23.56
N PRO A 441 10.65 6.68 23.79
CA PRO A 441 10.34 5.68 24.83
C PRO A 441 10.47 6.16 26.28
N PHE A 442 10.82 7.42 26.52
CA PHE A 442 11.02 7.99 27.86
C PHE A 442 10.18 9.25 28.07
N ASP A 443 9.84 9.56 29.32
CA ASP A 443 9.21 10.84 29.70
C ASP A 443 10.23 11.99 29.74
N MET A 444 9.79 13.19 30.15
CA MET A 444 10.63 14.39 30.17
C MET A 444 11.73 14.31 31.24
N GLU A 445 11.53 13.49 32.26
CA GLU A 445 12.44 13.21 33.36
C GLU A 445 13.40 12.05 33.03
N GLY A 446 13.19 11.36 31.90
CA GLY A 446 14.02 10.25 31.42
C GLY A 446 13.59 8.88 31.95
N HIS A 447 12.42 8.75 32.58
CA HIS A 447 11.87 7.46 32.99
C HIS A 447 11.20 6.75 31.81
N SER A 448 11.28 5.42 31.81
CA SER A 448 10.63 4.57 30.81
C SER A 448 9.12 4.82 30.77
N HIS A 449 8.55 5.02 29.57
CA HIS A 449 7.13 5.34 29.42
C HIS A 449 6.52 4.80 28.12
N ARG A 450 5.21 4.53 28.12
CA ARG A 450 4.43 4.12 26.94
C ARG A 450 4.49 5.11 25.77
N LEU A 451 4.49 4.60 24.54
CA LEU A 451 4.47 5.36 23.29
C LEU A 451 3.08 5.89 22.92
N TRP A 452 2.01 5.12 23.15
CA TRP A 452 0.68 5.40 22.58
C TRP A 452 -0.38 5.77 23.61
N GLY A 453 0.07 6.33 24.74
CA GLY A 453 -0.82 6.78 25.81
C GLY A 453 -1.24 5.64 26.75
N LYS A 454 -2.50 5.66 27.19
CA LYS A 454 -3.00 4.75 28.24
C LYS A 454 -3.44 3.40 27.68
N LYS A 455 -3.30 2.36 28.49
CA LYS A 455 -3.73 1.00 28.16
C LYS A 455 -5.21 0.92 27.82
N GLU A 456 -6.06 1.60 28.59
CA GLU A 456 -7.51 1.55 28.43
C GLU A 456 -7.95 2.14 27.08
N ASP A 457 -7.26 3.18 26.61
CA ASP A 457 -7.52 3.80 25.31
C ASP A 457 -7.13 2.87 24.16
N MET A 458 -5.98 2.20 24.25
CA MET A 458 -5.55 1.20 23.28
C MET A 458 -6.52 0.02 23.22
N GLN A 459 -6.91 -0.52 24.38
CA GLN A 459 -7.87 -1.64 24.45
C GLN A 459 -9.23 -1.25 23.87
N LYS A 460 -9.70 -0.02 24.11
CA LYS A 460 -10.96 0.48 23.55
C LYS A 460 -10.90 0.64 22.03
N GLN A 461 -9.77 1.11 21.48
CA GLN A 461 -9.64 1.41 20.06
C GLN A 461 -9.27 0.20 19.20
N LEU A 462 -8.39 -0.68 19.71
CA LEU A 462 -7.78 -1.79 18.97
C LEU A 462 -8.23 -3.16 19.48
N GLY A 463 -9.03 -3.21 20.55
CA GLY A 463 -9.56 -4.44 21.14
C GLY A 463 -8.64 -5.09 22.18
N TYR A 464 -7.36 -4.73 22.22
CA TYR A 464 -6.39 -5.20 23.21
C TYR A 464 -5.21 -4.22 23.33
N ASP A 465 -4.28 -4.50 24.24
CA ASP A 465 -3.08 -3.70 24.44
C ASP A 465 -2.01 -4.02 23.38
N VAL A 466 -2.19 -3.47 22.18
CA VAL A 466 -1.28 -3.68 21.04
C VAL A 466 0.13 -3.19 21.35
N GLU A 467 0.27 -2.09 22.11
CA GLU A 467 1.57 -1.54 22.47
C GLU A 467 2.37 -2.50 23.34
N GLN A 468 1.72 -3.10 24.36
CA GLN A 468 2.37 -4.10 25.20
C GLN A 468 2.85 -5.29 24.38
N ARG A 469 2.00 -5.82 23.49
CA ARG A 469 2.35 -6.92 22.59
C ARG A 469 3.50 -6.57 21.65
N MET A 470 3.52 -5.35 21.13
CA MET A 470 4.62 -4.83 20.31
C MET A 470 5.95 -4.83 21.08
N TRP A 471 5.96 -4.30 22.31
CA TRP A 471 7.17 -4.30 23.13
C TRP A 471 7.60 -5.70 23.60
N GLU A 472 6.67 -6.64 23.80
CA GLU A 472 7.00 -8.05 24.03
C GLU A 472 7.84 -8.61 22.87
N VAL A 473 7.46 -8.32 21.62
CA VAL A 473 8.20 -8.75 20.43
C VAL A 473 9.55 -8.05 20.32
N VAL A 474 9.61 -6.74 20.58
CA VAL A 474 10.88 -5.99 20.55
C VAL A 474 11.87 -6.57 21.56
N VAL A 475 11.42 -6.91 22.77
CA VAL A 475 12.24 -7.58 23.79
C VAL A 475 12.63 -9.00 23.33
N GLU A 476 11.70 -9.77 22.77
CA GLU A 476 11.94 -11.12 22.25
C GLU A 476 13.07 -11.10 21.21
N GLU A 477 12.99 -10.20 20.22
CA GLU A 477 14.01 -10.06 19.17
C GLU A 477 15.33 -9.53 19.70
N GLY A 478 15.30 -8.49 20.54
CA GLY A 478 16.51 -7.94 21.14
C GLY A 478 17.23 -8.87 22.11
N CYS A 479 16.57 -9.93 22.58
CA CYS A 479 17.15 -10.95 23.46
C CYS A 479 17.50 -12.27 22.75
N ARG A 480 17.19 -12.41 21.45
CA ARG A 480 17.27 -13.70 20.75
C ARG A 480 18.70 -14.22 20.58
N GLU A 481 19.63 -13.35 20.21
CA GLU A 481 21.04 -13.72 19.98
C GLU A 481 21.83 -13.87 21.28
N ASP A 482 21.63 -12.94 22.21
CA ASP A 482 22.31 -12.92 23.51
C ASP A 482 21.35 -12.49 24.62
N ALA A 483 20.74 -13.49 25.25
CA ALA A 483 19.79 -13.29 26.35
C ALA A 483 20.40 -12.73 27.64
N ARG A 484 21.74 -12.69 27.75
CA ARG A 484 22.48 -12.11 28.90
C ARG A 484 23.19 -10.80 28.53
N GLY A 485 23.15 -10.42 27.26
CA GLY A 485 23.78 -9.23 26.73
C GLY A 485 23.17 -7.93 27.25
N GLU A 486 23.93 -6.85 27.09
CA GLU A 486 23.52 -5.51 27.54
C GLU A 486 22.24 -5.03 26.84
N LYS A 487 22.11 -5.27 25.52
CA LYS A 487 20.91 -4.99 24.72
C LYS A 487 19.66 -5.60 25.37
N CYS A 488 19.68 -6.90 25.61
CA CYS A 488 18.59 -7.63 26.24
C CYS A 488 18.27 -7.11 27.66
N ARG A 489 19.30 -6.85 28.47
CA ARG A 489 19.14 -6.32 29.83
C ARG A 489 18.46 -4.95 29.84
N LYS A 490 18.84 -4.04 28.94
CA LYS A 490 18.21 -2.71 28.80
C LYS A 490 16.75 -2.82 28.38
N LEU A 491 16.46 -3.63 27.35
CA LEU A 491 15.10 -3.85 26.86
C LEU A 491 14.18 -4.46 27.93
N ARG A 492 14.63 -5.50 28.64
CA ARG A 492 13.86 -6.12 29.74
C ARG A 492 13.67 -5.16 30.91
N GLY A 493 14.68 -4.35 31.23
CA GLY A 493 14.58 -3.31 32.25
C GLY A 493 13.50 -2.30 31.90
N TRP A 494 13.59 -1.71 30.70
CA TRP A 494 12.61 -0.77 30.19
C TRP A 494 11.19 -1.38 30.16
N TYR A 495 11.04 -2.59 29.64
CA TYR A 495 9.73 -3.26 29.57
C TYR A 495 9.13 -3.43 30.96
N ARG A 496 9.93 -3.89 31.93
CA ARG A 496 9.46 -4.11 33.30
C ARG A 496 9.00 -2.81 33.96
N ASP A 497 9.72 -1.72 33.71
CA ASP A 497 9.41 -0.42 34.29
C ASP A 497 8.10 0.16 33.71
N VAL A 498 7.77 -0.14 32.45
CA VAL A 498 6.55 0.38 31.78
C VAL A 498 5.34 -0.53 31.92
N PHE A 499 5.51 -1.84 31.81
CA PHE A 499 4.42 -2.82 31.73
C PHE A 499 4.34 -3.76 32.94
N GLY A 500 5.30 -3.68 33.87
CA GLY A 500 5.41 -4.59 35.01
C GLY A 500 6.19 -5.88 34.69
N GLN A 501 6.27 -6.80 35.64
CA GLN A 501 6.94 -8.08 35.41
C GLN A 501 6.20 -8.89 34.33
N VAL A 502 6.96 -9.40 33.37
CA VAL A 502 6.45 -10.38 32.41
C VAL A 502 6.17 -11.67 33.18
N GLU A 503 4.93 -12.16 33.19
CA GLU A 503 4.66 -13.58 33.52
C GLU A 503 5.22 -14.43 32.36
N VAL A 504 6.49 -14.81 32.47
CA VAL A 504 7.20 -15.57 31.43
C VAL A 504 6.98 -17.07 31.66
N ASP A 505 5.93 -17.61 31.07
CA ASP A 505 6.05 -18.86 30.31
C ASP A 505 6.51 -18.49 28.89
N MET A 506 7.76 -18.06 28.72
CA MET A 506 8.40 -18.12 27.41
C MET A 506 9.04 -19.49 27.30
N PRO A 507 8.70 -20.28 26.27
CA PRO A 507 9.44 -21.49 25.98
C PRO A 507 10.89 -21.10 25.69
N LEU A 508 11.78 -21.43 26.62
CA LEU A 508 13.18 -21.62 26.29
C LEU A 508 13.23 -22.80 25.32
N ARG A 509 13.54 -22.51 24.06
CA ARG A 509 13.88 -23.45 22.97
C ARG A 509 12.69 -24.11 22.26
N SER A 510 12.66 -23.90 20.95
CA SER A 510 12.86 -24.98 19.96
C SER A 510 13.54 -24.38 18.74
#